data_AF-A0A385H7Q6-F1
#
_entry.id   AF-A0A385H7Q6-F1
#
_cell.length_a   1.000
_cell.length_b   1.000
_cell.length_c   1.000
_cell.angle_alpha   90.00
_cell.angle_beta   90.00
_cell.angle_gamma   90.00
#
_symmetry.space_group_name_H-M   'P 1'
#
loop_
_entity.id
_entity.type
_entity.pdbx_description
1 polymer ?
#
loop_
_entity_poly.entity_id
_entity_poly.type
_entity_poly.pdbx_seq_one_letter_code
_entity_poly.pdbx_strand_id
1 'polypeptide(L)'
;MNQEYSLYSILVVLVGHGLVYLAYCILTVPFSFIFSILLNRYNSLNLLTICIASIIIATPFFILFGWSHTGEISKEWWKMYTDTWTIFMALFPGLCYWLFLINLKDKKSKNIE
;
A
#
# COMPACT_ATOMS: atom_id res chain seq x y z
N MET A 1 35.26 -12.16 -14.33
CA MET A 1 33.81 -12.31 -14.10
C MET A 1 33.39 -11.13 -13.24
N ASN A 2 32.51 -10.26 -13.74
CA ASN A 2 32.20 -8.96 -13.13
C ASN A 2 31.50 -9.18 -11.77
N GLN A 3 32.21 -8.93 -10.67
CA GLN A 3 31.76 -9.26 -9.30
C GLN A 3 30.79 -8.23 -8.71
N GLU A 4 30.40 -7.21 -9.49
CA GLU A 4 29.48 -6.15 -9.06
C GLU A 4 28.00 -6.58 -9.00
N TYR A 5 27.64 -7.73 -9.59
CA TYR A 5 26.28 -8.28 -9.55
C TYR A 5 26.28 -9.71 -9.02
N SER A 6 26.82 -9.90 -7.81
CA SER A 6 26.62 -11.16 -7.09
C SER A 6 25.13 -11.34 -6.81
N LEU A 7 24.61 -12.55 -7.04
CA LEU A 7 23.23 -12.94 -6.69
C LEU A 7 22.89 -12.60 -5.23
N TYR A 8 23.89 -12.61 -4.36
CA TYR A 8 23.77 -12.17 -2.97
C TYR A 8 23.41 -10.69 -2.84
N SER A 9 24.02 -9.80 -3.62
CA SER A 9 23.73 -8.36 -3.59
C SER A 9 22.30 -8.08 -4.07
N ILE A 10 21.84 -8.81 -5.09
CA ILE A 10 20.46 -8.70 -5.60
C ILE A 10 19.46 -9.18 -4.54
N LEU A 11 19.75 -10.29 -3.86
CA LEU A 11 18.92 -10.81 -2.77
C LEU A 11 18.86 -9.85 -1.58
N VAL A 12 19.99 -9.25 -1.17
CA VAL A 12 20.02 -8.29 -0.06
C VAL A 12 19.19 -7.04 -0.38
N VAL A 13 19.29 -6.51 -1.60
CA VAL A 13 18.48 -5.36 -2.04
C VAL A 13 17.00 -5.72 -2.07
N LEU A 14 16.64 -6.91 -2.56
CA LEU A 14 15.26 -7.37 -2.62
C LEU A 14 14.66 -7.60 -1.22
N VAL A 15 15.42 -8.20 -0.30
CA VAL A 15 15.01 -8.39 1.09
C VAL A 15 14.89 -7.05 1.82
N GLY A 16 15.80 -6.11 1.59
CA GLY A 16 15.75 -4.77 2.18
C GLY A 16 14.51 -3.99 1.74
N HIS A 17 14.26 -3.93 0.42
CA HIS A 17 13.04 -3.30 -0.11
C HIS A 17 11.77 -4.01 0.34
N GLY A 18 11.80 -5.35 0.38
CA GLY A 18 10.70 -6.16 0.89
C GLY A 18 10.36 -5.87 2.35
N LEU A 19 11.38 -5.73 3.21
CA LEU A 19 11.20 -5.42 4.63
C LEU A 19 10.59 -4.02 4.84
N VAL A 20 11.09 -3.02 4.11
CA VAL A 20 10.55 -1.65 4.16
C VAL A 20 9.11 -1.63 3.66
N TYR A 21 8.81 -2.36 2.57
CA TYR A 21 7.45 -2.48 2.06
C TYR A 21 6.53 -3.18 3.06
N LEU A 22 7.02 -4.21 3.75
CA LEU A 22 6.25 -4.93 4.77
C LEU A 22 5.94 -4.03 5.97
N ALA A 23 6.91 -3.22 6.42
CA ALA A 23 6.69 -2.20 7.45
C ALA A 23 5.65 -1.16 7.01
N TYR A 24 5.72 -0.71 5.75
CA TYR A 24 4.72 0.16 5.14
C TYR A 24 3.33 -0.49 5.14
N CYS A 25 3.20 -1.76 4.78
CA CYS A 25 1.94 -2.50 4.81
C CYS A 25 1.38 -2.61 6.24
N ILE A 26 2.21 -2.96 7.24
CA ILE A 26 1.76 -3.03 8.64
C ILE A 26 1.24 -1.68 9.12
N LEU A 27 1.86 -0.57 8.69
CA LEU A 27 1.40 0.77 9.05
C LEU A 27 0.10 1.13 8.32
N THR A 28 -0.01 0.86 7.02
CA THR A 28 -1.15 1.29 6.19
C THR A 28 -2.41 0.46 6.35
N VAL A 29 -2.29 -0.84 6.66
CA VAL A 29 -3.44 -1.74 6.90
C VAL A 29 -4.40 -1.23 8.01
N PRO A 30 -3.95 -0.86 9.23
CA PRO A 30 -4.85 -0.36 10.27
C PRO A 30 -5.50 0.98 9.89
N PHE A 31 -4.80 1.88 9.19
CA PHE A 31 -5.39 3.12 8.70
C PHE A 31 -6.46 2.86 7.64
N SER A 32 -6.22 1.90 6.74
CA SER A 32 -7.20 1.47 5.73
C SER A 32 -8.44 0.85 6.38
N PHE A 33 -8.28 0.11 7.49
CA PHE A 33 -9.38 -0.44 8.27
C PHE A 33 -10.25 0.65 8.90
N ILE A 34 -9.64 1.67 9.52
CA ILE A 34 -10.37 2.83 10.08
C ILE A 34 -11.15 3.56 8.99
N PHE A 35 -10.52 3.80 7.84
CA PHE A 35 -11.19 4.42 6.68
C PHE A 35 -12.36 3.60 6.17
N SER A 36 -12.21 2.27 6.16
CA SER A 36 -13.27 1.36 5.73
C SER A 36 -14.46 1.36 6.67
N ILE A 37 -14.25 1.41 8.00
CA ILE A 37 -15.34 1.59 8.98
C ILE A 37 -16.06 2.91 8.73
N LEU A 38 -15.30 3.98 8.49
CA LEU A 38 -15.85 5.30 8.20
C LEU A 38 -16.72 5.27 6.93
N LEU A 39 -16.18 4.74 5.82
CA LEU A 39 -16.88 4.60 4.53
C LEU A 39 -18.13 3.70 4.63
N ASN A 40 -18.06 2.63 5.43
CA ASN A 40 -19.20 1.75 5.70
C ASN A 40 -20.32 2.48 6.46
N ARG A 41 -19.96 3.37 7.40
CA ARG A 41 -20.94 4.22 8.10
C ARG A 41 -21.66 5.20 7.18
N TYR A 42 -20.99 5.64 6.11
CA TYR A 42 -21.58 6.48 5.06
C TYR A 42 -22.28 5.66 3.95
N ASN A 43 -22.42 4.33 4.11
CA ASN A 43 -22.98 3.41 3.11
C ASN A 43 -22.32 3.52 1.72
N SER A 44 -21.06 3.95 1.67
CA SER A 44 -20.32 4.22 0.43
C SER A 44 -19.14 3.27 0.25
N LEU A 45 -19.06 2.19 1.05
CA LEU A 45 -17.99 1.22 0.98
C LEU A 45 -18.00 0.49 -0.37
N ASN A 46 -17.15 0.95 -1.29
CA ASN A 46 -16.96 0.36 -2.61
C ASN A 46 -15.46 0.19 -2.92
N LEU A 47 -15.13 -0.69 -3.86
CA LEU A 47 -13.77 -0.92 -4.35
C LEU A 47 -13.07 0.41 -4.69
N LEU A 48 -13.78 1.27 -5.42
CA LEU A 48 -13.24 2.57 -5.86
C LEU A 48 -12.89 3.48 -4.67
N THR A 49 -13.76 3.53 -3.65
CA THR A 49 -13.48 4.34 -2.45
C THR A 49 -12.30 3.82 -1.63
N ILE A 50 -12.09 2.50 -1.60
CA ILE A 50 -10.93 1.90 -0.95
C ILE A 50 -9.64 2.16 -1.74
N CYS A 51 -9.69 2.10 -3.07
CA CYS A 51 -8.55 2.50 -3.90
C CYS A 51 -8.17 3.97 -3.70
N ILE A 52 -9.16 4.88 -3.68
CA ILE A 52 -8.92 6.31 -3.40
C ILE A 52 -8.33 6.49 -2.01
N ALA A 53 -8.92 5.86 -0.98
CA ALA A 53 -8.41 5.94 0.38
C ALA A 53 -6.97 5.41 0.48
N SER A 54 -6.65 4.31 -0.21
CA SER A 54 -5.30 3.74 -0.26
C SER A 54 -4.29 4.73 -0.83
N ILE A 55 -4.62 5.42 -1.93
CA ILE A 55 -3.76 6.46 -2.53
C ILE A 55 -3.60 7.65 -1.58
N ILE A 56 -4.69 8.11 -0.94
CA ILE A 56 -4.65 9.23 0.01
C ILE A 56 -3.74 8.91 1.18
N ILE A 57 -3.81 7.69 1.74
CA ILE A 57 -2.97 7.25 2.86
C ILE A 57 -1.53 7.03 2.41
N ALA A 58 -1.31 6.54 1.18
CA ALA A 58 0.02 6.33 0.62
C ALA A 58 0.78 7.64 0.38
N THR A 59 0.07 8.71 0.01
CA THR A 59 0.66 10.03 -0.32
C THR A 59 1.55 10.60 0.79
N PRO A 60 1.07 10.81 2.04
CA PRO A 60 1.92 11.33 3.10
C PRO A 60 3.06 10.37 3.43
N PHE A 61 2.86 9.06 3.30
CA PHE A 61 3.90 8.06 3.56
C PHE A 61 5.04 8.18 2.54
N PHE A 62 4.74 8.26 1.24
CA PHE A 62 5.76 8.42 0.22
C PHE A 62 6.50 9.74 0.31
N ILE A 63 5.80 10.83 0.69
CA ILE A 63 6.43 12.12 0.92
C ILE A 63 7.41 12.05 2.11
N LEU A 64 7.01 11.45 3.22
CA LEU A 64 7.86 11.28 4.40
C LEU A 64 9.03 10.33 4.13
N PHE A 65 8.79 9.26 3.38
CA PHE A 65 9.83 8.31 2.99
C PHE A 65 10.86 8.96 2.06
N GLY A 66 10.40 9.68 1.03
CA GLY A 66 11.26 10.48 0.16
C GLY A 66 12.07 11.49 0.97
N TRP A 67 11.42 12.24 1.86
CA TRP A 67 12.08 13.18 2.76
C TRP A 67 13.15 12.51 3.65
N SER A 68 12.87 11.32 4.18
CA SER A 68 13.85 10.58 5.00
C SER A 68 15.10 10.17 4.23
N HIS A 69 15.01 9.97 2.91
CA HIS A 69 16.14 9.58 2.07
C HIS A 69 16.94 10.77 1.54
N THR A 70 16.27 11.87 1.15
CA THR A 70 16.93 13.05 0.55
C THR A 70 17.14 14.20 1.52
N GLY A 71 16.51 14.20 2.69
CA GLY A 71 16.52 15.32 3.65
C GLY A 71 15.65 16.51 3.24
N GLU A 72 15.12 16.51 2.00
CA GLU A 72 14.29 17.56 1.44
C GLU A 72 12.96 17.00 0.92
N ILE A 73 11.88 17.75 1.13
CA ILE A 73 10.56 17.43 0.57
C ILE A 73 10.60 17.80 -0.90
N SER A 74 10.40 16.82 -1.78
CA SER A 74 10.38 17.05 -3.22
C SER A 74 9.29 18.06 -3.59
N LYS A 75 9.68 19.15 -4.28
CA LYS A 75 8.75 20.16 -4.78
C LYS A 75 7.69 19.57 -5.75
N GLU A 76 8.04 18.48 -6.41
CA GLU A 76 7.20 17.77 -7.38
C GLU A 76 6.76 16.39 -6.87
N TRP A 77 6.34 16.31 -5.60
CA TRP A 77 5.90 15.05 -4.97
C TRP A 77 4.86 14.26 -5.78
N TRP A 78 4.00 14.94 -6.54
CA TRP A 78 3.00 14.30 -7.39
C TRP A 78 3.62 13.48 -8.54
N LYS A 79 4.86 13.77 -8.97
CA LYS A 79 5.55 12.99 -10.00
C LYS A 79 5.81 11.56 -9.58
N MET A 80 5.82 11.24 -8.28
CA MET A 80 5.91 9.87 -7.80
C MET A 80 4.78 8.98 -8.34
N TYR A 81 3.59 9.56 -8.59
CA TYR A 81 2.45 8.86 -9.18
C TYR A 81 2.47 8.81 -10.72
N THR A 82 3.46 9.41 -11.39
CA THR A 82 3.66 9.14 -12.83
C THR A 82 4.29 7.78 -13.06
N ASP A 83 4.97 7.24 -12.04
CA ASP A 83 5.50 5.89 -12.07
C ASP A 83 4.37 4.88 -11.82
N THR A 84 4.19 3.98 -12.79
CA THR A 84 3.20 2.91 -12.73
C THR A 84 3.45 1.98 -11.54
N TRP A 85 4.73 1.77 -11.16
CA TRP A 85 5.11 0.93 -10.04
C TRP A 85 4.66 1.52 -8.70
N THR A 86 4.82 2.83 -8.50
CA THR A 86 4.37 3.52 -7.29
C THR A 86 2.85 3.43 -7.13
N ILE A 87 2.10 3.62 -8.22
CA ILE A 87 0.64 3.47 -8.22
C ILE A 87 0.28 2.03 -7.83
N PHE A 88 0.95 1.04 -8.41
CA PHE A 88 0.68 -0.36 -8.12
C PHE A 88 0.93 -0.69 -6.64
N MET A 89 2.05 -0.22 -6.09
CA MET A 89 2.43 -0.37 -4.69
C MET A 89 1.44 0.30 -3.73
N ALA A 90 0.88 1.45 -4.12
CA ALA A 90 -0.13 2.18 -3.36
C ALA A 90 -1.51 1.49 -3.40
N LEU A 91 -1.87 0.86 -4.52
CA LEU A 91 -3.17 0.21 -4.70
C LEU A 91 -3.21 -1.22 -4.16
N PHE A 92 -2.08 -1.93 -4.21
CA PHE A 92 -2.01 -3.35 -3.83
C PHE A 92 -2.54 -3.64 -2.42
N PRO A 93 -2.19 -2.89 -1.36
CA PRO A 93 -2.75 -3.11 -0.02
C PRO A 93 -4.27 -2.91 0.03
N GLY A 94 -4.79 -1.90 -0.67
CA GLY A 94 -6.23 -1.64 -0.78
C GLY A 94 -6.99 -2.76 -1.50
N LEU A 95 -6.42 -3.29 -2.60
CA LEU A 95 -6.99 -4.42 -3.34
C LEU A 95 -6.98 -5.70 -2.51
N CYS A 96 -5.86 -6.02 -1.85
CA CYS A 96 -5.76 -7.18 -0.96
C CYS A 96 -6.77 -7.08 0.19
N TYR A 97 -6.92 -5.89 0.78
CA TYR A 97 -7.89 -5.65 1.84
C TYR A 97 -9.34 -5.85 1.36
N TRP A 98 -9.68 -5.35 0.16
CA TRP A 98 -11.00 -5.56 -0.43
C TRP A 98 -11.32 -7.04 -0.68
N LEU A 99 -10.37 -7.79 -1.24
CA LEU A 99 -10.53 -9.24 -1.44
C LEU A 99 -10.76 -9.97 -0.12
N PHE A 100 -10.06 -9.57 0.95
CA PHE A 100 -10.27 -10.11 2.29
C PHE A 100 -11.68 -9.82 2.81
N LEU A 101 -12.19 -8.60 2.64
CA LEU A 101 -13.56 -8.25 3.02
C LEU A 101 -14.62 -9.06 2.26
N ILE A 102 -14.44 -9.27 0.95
CA ILE A 102 -15.35 -10.11 0.15
C ILE A 102 -15.38 -11.54 0.69
N ASN A 103 -14.20 -12.12 0.96
CA ASN A 103 -14.09 -13.47 1.47
C ASN A 103 -14.77 -13.62 2.86
N LEU A 104 -14.60 -12.63 3.75
CA LEU A 104 -15.32 -12.62 5.03
C LEU A 104 -16.83 -12.52 4.86
N LYS A 105 -17.31 -11.70 3.91
CA LYS A 105 -18.73 -11.55 3.62
C LYS A 105 -19.35 -12.87 3.10
N ASP A 106 -18.65 -13.56 2.19
CA ASP A 106 -19.06 -14.87 1.65
C ASP A 106 -19.15 -15.93 2.76
N LYS A 107 -18.13 -16.02 3.62
CA LYS A 107 -18.11 -16.96 4.75
C LYS A 107 -19.23 -16.70 5.77
N LYS A 108 -19.56 -15.42 6.00
CA LYS A 108 -20.67 -15.04 6.88
C LYS A 108 -22.00 -15.45 6.27
N SER A 109 -22.20 -15.25 4.97
CA SER A 109 -23.42 -15.69 4.27
C SER A 109 -23.63 -17.19 4.36
N LYS A 110 -22.57 -17.98 4.16
CA LYS A 110 -22.61 -19.46 4.23
C LYS A 110 -22.82 -20.05 5.63
N ASN A 111 -22.64 -19.28 6.70
CA ASN A 111 -22.90 -19.73 8.08
C ASN A 111 -24.31 -19.40 8.58
N ILE A 112 -25.10 -18.65 7.79
CA ILE A 112 -26.46 -18.22 8.15
C ILE A 112 -27.53 -19.06 7.41
N GLU A 113 -27.11 -19.83 6.40
CA GLU A 113 -27.92 -20.81 5.66
C GLU A 113 -27.72 -22.22 6.23
#